data_AF-A0A1J3D5S8-F1
#
_entry.id   AF-A0A1J3D5S8-F1
#
_cell.length_a   1.000
_cell.length_b   1.000
_cell.length_c   1.000
_cell.angle_alpha   90.00
_cell.angle_beta   90.00
_cell.angle_gamma   90.00
#
_symmetry.space_group_name_H-M   'P 1'
#
loop_
_entity.id
_entity.type
_entity.pdbx_description
1 polymer ?
#
loop_
_entity_poly.entity_id
_entity_poly.type
_entity_poly.pdbx_seq_one_letter_code
_entity_poly.pdbx_strand_id
1 'polypeptide(L)'
;SVKVGDTVIPCYTPQCKKKSCIYCEHPNTNLCPTIRGTQGQGLMPDSTSRFRNKEGKVIYHFMGCSTFSEYTVLAEISVAKINPLADLNKVCMIGCGVSTGWGAVMNNCDMEPGSTVAVWGLGAVGLSVIQAAKIRGASKIYAIDINKDKFEVAKKFGADVCY
;
A
#
# COMPACT_ATOMS: atom_id res chain seq x y z
N SER A 1 7.54 -3.69 18.62
CA SER A 1 6.32 -4.42 19.00
C SER A 1 5.19 -3.42 19.20
N VAL A 2 3.95 -3.88 19.03
CA VAL A 2 2.71 -3.12 19.30
C VAL A 2 2.14 -3.51 20.67
N LYS A 3 1.27 -2.68 21.25
CA LYS A 3 0.52 -2.98 22.48
C LYS A 3 -0.95 -2.59 22.36
N VAL A 4 -1.77 -3.07 23.30
CA VAL A 4 -3.18 -2.67 23.42
C VAL A 4 -3.28 -1.14 23.48
N GLY A 5 -4.18 -0.57 22.67
CA GLY A 5 -4.39 0.86 22.55
C GLY A 5 -3.51 1.56 21.50
N ASP A 6 -2.55 0.87 20.87
CA ASP A 6 -1.78 1.46 19.78
C ASP A 6 -2.62 1.60 18.51
N THR A 7 -2.46 2.74 17.84
CA THR A 7 -3.00 2.98 16.50
C THR A 7 -2.09 2.35 15.46
N VAL A 8 -2.67 1.57 14.54
CA VAL A 8 -1.90 0.74 13.59
C VAL A 8 -2.48 0.77 12.18
N ILE A 9 -1.63 0.47 11.20
CA ILE A 9 -2.01 0.15 9.82
C ILE A 9 -1.58 -1.29 9.52
N PRO A 10 -2.48 -2.15 9.01
CA PRO A 10 -2.11 -3.46 8.48
C PRO A 10 -1.23 -3.33 7.24
N CYS A 11 -0.18 -4.12 7.16
CA CYS A 11 0.74 -4.15 6.02
C CYS A 11 0.56 -5.47 5.26
N TYR A 12 0.00 -5.42 4.06
CA TYR A 12 -0.09 -6.60 3.18
C TYR A 12 1.30 -7.20 2.92
N THR A 13 2.31 -6.36 2.71
CA THR A 13 3.70 -6.80 2.63
C THR A 13 4.32 -6.84 4.02
N PRO A 14 4.70 -8.03 4.53
CA PRO A 14 5.30 -8.13 5.85
C PRO A 14 6.73 -7.59 5.82
N GLN A 15 7.28 -7.33 7.00
CA GLN A 15 8.71 -7.07 7.18
C GLN A 15 9.20 -7.86 8.40
N CYS A 16 9.78 -9.05 8.18
CA CYS A 16 10.13 -9.95 9.28
C CYS A 16 11.38 -9.52 10.06
N LYS A 17 12.25 -8.68 9.46
CA LYS A 17 13.49 -8.14 10.06
C LYS A 17 14.44 -9.22 10.62
N LYS A 18 14.31 -10.47 10.17
CA LYS A 18 15.24 -11.54 10.52
C LYS A 18 16.54 -11.31 9.73
N LYS A 19 17.69 -11.37 10.40
CA LYS A 19 19.01 -11.30 9.75
C LYS A 19 19.22 -12.35 8.65
N SER A 20 18.56 -13.50 8.77
CA SER A 20 18.58 -14.56 7.75
C SER A 20 17.66 -14.31 6.55
N CYS A 21 16.82 -13.28 6.60
CA CYS A 21 15.94 -12.93 5.48
C CYS A 21 16.66 -11.96 4.55
N ILE A 22 17.25 -12.50 3.48
CA ILE A 22 18.00 -11.71 2.49
C ILE A 22 17.18 -10.55 1.90
N TYR A 23 15.85 -10.67 1.82
CA TYR A 23 14.98 -9.60 1.34
C TYR A 23 14.83 -8.46 2.35
N CYS A 24 14.73 -8.75 3.65
CA CYS A 24 14.62 -7.70 4.66
C CYS A 24 15.97 -7.01 4.93
N GLU A 25 17.09 -7.67 4.67
CA GLU A 25 18.44 -7.12 4.81
C GLU A 25 18.92 -6.37 3.56
N HIS A 26 18.27 -6.56 2.41
CA HIS A 26 18.72 -5.96 1.16
C HIS A 26 18.09 -4.57 0.93
N PRO A 27 18.89 -3.53 0.59
CA PRO A 27 18.39 -2.15 0.51
C PRO A 27 17.42 -1.89 -0.64
N ASN A 28 17.52 -2.67 -1.73
CA ASN A 28 16.71 -2.43 -2.95
C ASN A 28 15.42 -3.26 -3.02
N THR A 29 14.96 -3.87 -1.93
CA THR A 29 13.69 -4.60 -1.94
C THR A 29 12.93 -4.45 -0.63
N ASN A 30 11.61 -4.49 -0.73
CA ASN A 30 10.69 -4.54 0.40
C ASN A 30 9.84 -5.83 0.40
N LEU A 31 10.12 -6.78 -0.50
CA LEU A 31 9.26 -7.94 -0.78
C LEU A 31 9.61 -9.13 0.11
N CYS A 32 9.41 -9.00 1.43
CA CYS A 32 9.66 -10.09 2.37
C CYS A 32 8.82 -11.36 2.02
N PRO A 33 9.46 -12.53 1.83
CA PRO A 33 8.76 -13.75 1.44
C PRO A 33 8.21 -14.55 2.63
N THR A 34 8.56 -14.19 3.87
CA THR A 34 8.47 -15.07 5.06
C THR A 34 7.10 -15.71 5.29
N ILE A 35 6.00 -15.03 4.97
CA ILE A 35 4.63 -15.57 5.12
C ILE A 35 3.84 -15.56 3.80
N ARG A 36 4.51 -15.36 2.66
CA ARG A 36 3.83 -15.26 1.36
C ARG A 36 3.08 -16.53 0.96
N GLY A 37 3.64 -17.69 1.29
CA GLY A 37 3.03 -18.99 0.98
C GLY A 37 1.65 -19.15 1.62
N THR A 38 1.54 -18.96 2.94
CA THR A 38 0.25 -19.07 3.65
C THR A 38 -0.69 -17.91 3.32
N GLN A 39 -0.15 -16.70 3.15
CA GLN A 39 -0.95 -15.54 2.77
C GLN A 39 -1.64 -15.71 1.41
N GLY A 40 -0.95 -16.28 0.42
CA GLY A 40 -1.52 -16.60 -0.90
C GLY A 40 -2.61 -17.68 -0.85
N GLN A 41 -2.61 -18.50 0.20
CA GLN A 41 -3.67 -19.48 0.49
C GLN A 41 -4.81 -18.90 1.34
N GLY A 42 -4.73 -17.63 1.74
CA GLY A 42 -5.70 -16.99 2.61
C GLY A 42 -5.65 -17.47 4.06
N LEU A 43 -4.47 -17.84 4.55
CA LEU A 43 -4.25 -18.39 5.89
C LEU A 43 -3.21 -17.59 6.68
N MET A 44 -3.28 -17.69 8.00
CA MET A 44 -2.28 -17.15 8.92
C MET A 44 -0.96 -17.94 8.82
N PRO A 45 0.16 -17.47 9.41
CA PRO A 45 1.44 -18.19 9.38
C PRO A 45 1.41 -19.61 9.95
N ASP A 46 0.41 -19.93 10.78
CA ASP A 46 0.17 -21.26 11.33
C ASP A 46 -0.75 -22.14 10.46
N SER A 47 -1.00 -21.73 9.21
CA SER A 47 -1.86 -22.43 8.24
C SER A 47 -3.32 -22.58 8.67
N THR A 48 -3.82 -21.69 9.54
CA THR A 48 -5.23 -21.68 9.94
C THR A 48 -5.90 -20.33 9.63
N SER A 49 -7.24 -20.32 9.64
CA SER A 49 -8.02 -19.07 9.60
C SER A 49 -8.46 -18.64 11.00
N ARG A 50 -8.68 -17.35 11.17
CA ARG A 50 -9.25 -16.74 12.38
C ARG A 50 -10.72 -16.38 12.20
N PHE A 51 -11.25 -16.58 11.00
CA PHE A 51 -12.62 -16.23 10.66
C PHE A 51 -13.47 -17.49 10.40
N ARG A 52 -14.66 -17.47 10.98
CA ARG A 52 -15.74 -18.41 10.69
C ARG A 52 -17.02 -17.61 10.49
N ASN A 53 -17.89 -18.07 9.60
CA ASN A 53 -19.23 -17.51 9.48
C ASN A 53 -20.14 -18.03 10.61
N LYS A 54 -21.41 -17.61 10.60
CA LYS A 54 -22.39 -18.00 11.63
C LYS A 54 -22.64 -19.51 11.67
N GLU A 55 -22.49 -20.20 10.54
CA GLU A 55 -22.64 -21.65 10.41
C GLU A 55 -21.34 -22.41 10.75
N GLY A 56 -20.29 -21.72 11.23
CA GLY A 56 -19.00 -22.33 11.57
C GLY A 56 -18.08 -22.62 10.39
N LYS A 57 -18.51 -22.34 9.15
CA LYS A 57 -17.72 -22.50 7.93
C LYS A 57 -16.55 -21.54 7.95
N VAL A 58 -15.37 -22.04 7.58
CA VAL A 58 -14.14 -21.24 7.47
C VAL A 58 -14.32 -20.14 6.42
N ILE A 59 -13.98 -18.92 6.80
CA ILE A 59 -13.77 -17.79 5.89
C ILE A 59 -12.26 -17.60 5.78
N TYR A 60 -11.73 -17.49 4.57
CA TYR A 60 -10.29 -17.26 4.37
C TYR A 60 -9.92 -15.80 4.63
N HIS A 61 -8.69 -15.59 5.06
CA HIS A 61 -8.09 -14.27 5.09
C HIS A 61 -7.84 -13.77 3.68
N PHE A 62 -7.82 -12.45 3.51
CA PHE A 62 -7.39 -11.82 2.27
C PHE A 62 -6.14 -11.00 2.51
N MET A 63 -5.07 -11.30 1.77
CA MET A 63 -3.83 -10.53 1.79
C MET A 63 -3.24 -10.39 3.21
N GLY A 64 -3.54 -11.33 4.12
CA GLY A 64 -3.06 -11.28 5.51
C GLY A 64 -3.50 -10.02 6.28
N CYS A 65 -4.52 -9.31 5.80
CA CYS A 65 -5.06 -8.10 6.42
C CYS A 65 -6.55 -8.23 6.76
N SER A 66 -7.37 -8.64 5.79
CA SER A 66 -8.81 -8.89 5.99
C SER A 66 -9.56 -7.72 6.65
N THR A 67 -9.37 -6.51 6.14
CA THR A 67 -9.82 -5.25 6.79
C THR A 67 -11.30 -4.96 6.62
N PHE A 68 -12.07 -5.81 5.94
CA PHE A 68 -13.53 -5.70 5.82
C PHE A 68 -14.22 -6.49 6.95
N SER A 69 -13.84 -6.19 8.18
CA SER A 69 -14.37 -6.76 9.41
C SER A 69 -14.11 -5.75 10.54
N GLU A 70 -15.02 -5.67 11.51
CA GLU A 70 -14.84 -4.81 12.69
C GLU A 70 -13.58 -5.18 13.48
N TYR A 71 -13.19 -6.46 13.44
CA TYR A 71 -11.97 -6.97 14.04
C TYR A 71 -11.25 -7.91 13.08
N THR A 72 -9.91 -7.85 13.10
CA THR A 72 -9.05 -8.77 12.34
C THR A 72 -7.86 -9.19 13.18
N VAL A 73 -7.22 -10.30 12.81
CA VAL A 73 -6.02 -10.83 13.46
C VAL A 73 -4.91 -10.87 12.42
N LEU A 74 -3.77 -10.27 12.78
CA LEU A 74 -2.64 -10.05 11.88
C LEU A 74 -1.40 -10.73 12.44
N ALA A 75 -0.48 -11.14 11.56
CA ALA A 75 0.86 -11.49 12.00
C ALA A 75 1.58 -10.21 12.48
N GLU A 76 2.33 -10.25 13.58
CA GLU A 76 3.01 -9.05 14.12
C GLU A 76 3.90 -8.37 13.07
N ILE A 77 4.56 -9.16 12.23
CA ILE A 77 5.42 -8.69 11.12
C ILE A 77 4.66 -8.00 9.98
N SER A 78 3.32 -7.94 10.05
CA SER A 78 2.41 -7.34 9.06
C SER A 78 1.62 -6.18 9.66
N VAL A 79 2.15 -5.53 10.70
CA VAL A 79 1.50 -4.40 11.39
C VAL A 79 2.51 -3.27 11.57
N ALA A 80 2.14 -2.07 11.13
CA ALA A 80 2.89 -0.85 11.40
C ALA A 80 2.17 -0.01 12.45
N LYS A 81 2.85 0.29 13.56
CA LYS A 81 2.40 1.31 14.52
C LYS A 81 2.54 2.70 13.89
N ILE A 82 1.52 3.52 14.04
CA ILE A 82 1.50 4.90 13.52
C ILE A 82 1.26 5.91 14.64
N ASN A 83 1.31 7.21 14.28
CA ASN A 83 1.01 8.29 15.20
C ASN A 83 -0.44 8.18 15.70
N PRO A 84 -0.68 8.14 17.03
CA PRO A 84 -2.04 8.00 17.57
C PRO A 84 -2.94 9.22 17.31
N LEU A 85 -2.39 10.36 16.92
CA LEU A 85 -3.14 11.56 16.56
C LEU A 85 -3.56 11.59 15.08
N ALA A 86 -3.21 10.56 14.30
CA ALA A 86 -3.55 10.51 12.89
C ALA A 86 -5.06 10.29 12.66
N ASP A 87 -5.63 11.05 11.72
CA ASP A 87 -7.01 10.85 11.26
C ASP A 87 -7.12 9.56 10.44
N LEU A 88 -7.65 8.50 11.05
CA LEU A 88 -7.76 7.16 10.46
C LEU A 88 -8.59 7.11 9.18
N ASN A 89 -9.54 8.03 9.00
CA ASN A 89 -10.34 8.11 7.78
C ASN A 89 -9.51 8.60 6.57
N LYS A 90 -8.32 9.15 6.82
CA LYS A 90 -7.41 9.63 5.77
C LYS A 90 -6.19 8.72 5.65
N VAL A 91 -5.54 8.41 6.77
CA VAL A 91 -4.25 7.69 6.75
C VAL A 91 -4.38 6.22 6.38
N CYS A 92 -5.59 5.65 6.40
CA CYS A 92 -5.83 4.29 5.90
C CYS A 92 -5.35 4.10 4.45
N MET A 93 -5.38 5.16 3.63
CA MET A 93 -4.92 5.14 2.23
C MET A 93 -3.41 4.89 2.09
N ILE A 94 -2.62 5.16 3.14
CA ILE A 94 -1.18 4.89 3.19
C ILE A 94 -0.91 3.38 3.27
N GLY A 95 -1.87 2.57 3.72
CA GLY A 95 -1.72 1.11 3.79
C GLY A 95 -1.58 0.43 2.43
N CYS A 96 -1.96 1.10 1.33
CA CYS A 96 -1.80 0.54 -0.03
C CYS A 96 -1.65 1.62 -1.09
N GLY A 97 -2.74 2.28 -1.50
CA GLY A 97 -2.77 3.02 -2.77
C GLY A 97 -1.83 4.23 -2.81
N VAL A 98 -1.80 5.02 -1.73
CA VAL A 98 -0.97 6.24 -1.67
C VAL A 98 0.50 5.89 -1.59
N SER A 99 0.88 5.00 -0.68
CA SER A 99 2.28 4.58 -0.52
C SER A 99 2.81 3.87 -1.76
N THR A 100 1.97 3.11 -2.47
CA THR A 100 2.33 2.48 -3.75
C THR A 100 2.66 3.53 -4.81
N GLY A 101 1.79 4.51 -5.02
CA GLY A 101 2.02 5.55 -6.04
C GLY A 101 3.21 6.45 -5.70
N TRP A 102 3.32 6.87 -4.44
CA TRP A 102 4.46 7.66 -3.97
C TRP A 102 5.78 6.88 -4.04
N GLY A 103 5.79 5.62 -3.61
CA GLY A 103 6.96 4.76 -3.67
C GLY A 103 7.45 4.53 -5.11
N ALA A 104 6.51 4.43 -6.08
CA ALA A 104 6.87 4.30 -7.48
C ALA A 104 7.74 5.49 -7.96
N VAL A 105 7.38 6.72 -7.60
CA VAL A 105 8.13 7.93 -7.97
C VAL A 105 9.41 8.08 -7.16
N MET A 106 9.31 7.96 -5.84
CA MET A 106 10.40 8.32 -4.93
C MET A 106 11.47 7.24 -4.80
N ASN A 107 11.08 5.96 -4.89
CA ASN A 107 11.96 4.84 -4.55
C ASN A 107 12.29 3.96 -5.76
N ASN A 108 11.29 3.65 -6.60
CA ASN A 108 11.50 2.74 -7.73
C ASN A 108 12.08 3.46 -8.95
N CYS A 109 11.45 4.54 -9.37
CA CYS A 109 11.97 5.38 -10.45
C CYS A 109 13.07 6.33 -9.95
N ASP A 110 13.11 6.61 -8.64
CA ASP A 110 13.95 7.64 -8.01
C ASP A 110 14.00 8.91 -8.88
N MET A 111 12.81 9.46 -9.14
CA MET A 111 12.64 10.46 -10.19
C MET A 111 13.47 11.71 -9.89
N GLU A 112 14.25 12.14 -10.89
CA GLU A 112 15.01 13.38 -10.85
C GLU A 112 14.09 14.61 -11.10
N PRO A 113 14.27 15.72 -10.37
CA PRO A 113 13.61 16.98 -10.67
C PRO A 113 13.84 17.41 -12.12
N GLY A 114 12.82 17.98 -12.77
CA GLY A 114 12.86 18.36 -14.18
C GLY A 114 12.44 17.24 -15.14
N SER A 115 12.26 16.00 -14.66
CA SER A 115 11.76 14.89 -15.47
C SER A 115 10.37 15.15 -16.08
N THR A 116 10.12 14.58 -17.25
CA THR A 116 8.78 14.49 -17.85
C THR A 116 8.17 13.12 -17.53
N VAL A 117 6.94 13.12 -17.02
CA VAL A 117 6.27 11.90 -16.51
C VAL A 117 4.99 11.64 -17.29
N ALA A 118 4.75 10.37 -17.62
CA ALA A 118 3.47 9.91 -18.14
C ALA A 118 2.87 8.85 -17.19
N VAL A 119 1.59 9.00 -16.85
CA VAL A 119 0.88 8.14 -15.89
C VAL A 119 -0.34 7.53 -16.58
N TRP A 120 -0.30 6.21 -16.76
CA TRP A 120 -1.41 5.44 -17.31
C TRP A 120 -2.34 4.93 -16.20
N GLY A 121 -3.60 5.35 -16.27
CA GLY A 121 -4.64 5.04 -15.29
C GLY A 121 -4.71 6.08 -14.17
N LEU A 122 -5.88 6.70 -14.01
CA LEU A 122 -6.11 7.82 -13.09
C LEU A 122 -6.99 7.42 -11.89
N GLY A 123 -6.77 6.21 -11.37
CA GLY A 123 -7.31 5.76 -10.08
C GLY A 123 -6.49 6.25 -8.89
N ALA A 124 -6.80 5.77 -7.68
CA ALA A 124 -6.14 6.21 -6.44
C ALA A 124 -4.59 6.12 -6.49
N VAL A 125 -4.05 5.04 -7.07
CA VAL A 125 -2.59 4.87 -7.21
C VAL A 125 -2.01 5.86 -8.23
N GLY A 126 -2.62 5.99 -9.41
CA GLY A 126 -2.14 6.90 -10.44
C GLY A 126 -2.21 8.37 -10.05
N LEU A 127 -3.28 8.78 -9.37
CA LEU A 127 -3.38 10.13 -8.79
C LEU A 127 -2.29 10.37 -7.74
N SER A 128 -1.93 9.34 -6.97
CA SER A 128 -0.83 9.41 -6.00
C SER A 128 0.53 9.52 -6.69
N VAL A 129 0.73 8.85 -7.83
CA VAL A 129 1.93 9.03 -8.69
C VAL A 129 2.02 10.46 -9.21
N ILE A 130 0.93 11.02 -9.74
CA ILE A 130 0.87 12.39 -10.26
C ILE A 130 1.25 13.39 -9.16
N GLN A 131 0.65 13.26 -7.98
CA GLN A 131 0.95 14.13 -6.85
C GLN A 131 2.42 14.04 -6.42
N ALA A 132 2.95 12.81 -6.29
CA ALA A 132 4.33 12.59 -5.92
C ALA A 132 5.31 13.16 -6.97
N ALA A 133 5.03 12.95 -8.26
CA ALA A 133 5.81 13.50 -9.37
C ALA A 133 5.82 15.03 -9.35
N LYS A 134 4.66 15.66 -9.09
CA LYS A 134 4.57 17.12 -8.99
C LYS A 134 5.42 17.65 -7.85
N ILE A 135 5.32 17.04 -6.67
CA ILE A 135 6.08 17.41 -5.47
C ILE A 135 7.58 17.19 -5.65
N ARG A 136 7.99 16.12 -6.33
CA ARG A 136 9.39 15.80 -6.64
C ARG A 136 9.96 16.69 -7.76
N GLY A 137 9.14 17.54 -8.36
CA GLY A 137 9.59 18.59 -9.28
C GLY A 137 9.59 18.19 -10.75
N ALA A 138 8.68 17.32 -11.18
CA ALA A 138 8.50 17.03 -12.61
C ALA A 138 8.23 18.32 -13.40
N SER A 139 8.87 18.46 -14.57
CA SER A 139 8.66 19.61 -15.46
C SER A 139 7.35 19.52 -16.23
N LYS A 140 6.91 18.30 -16.52
CA LYS A 140 5.67 18.03 -17.25
C LYS A 140 5.08 16.69 -16.84
N ILE A 141 3.77 16.65 -16.59
CA ILE A 141 3.03 15.43 -16.24
C ILE A 141 1.88 15.21 -17.22
N TYR A 142 1.92 14.09 -17.94
CA TYR A 142 0.88 13.59 -18.82
C TYR A 142 0.04 12.52 -18.10
N ALA A 143 -1.26 12.77 -17.97
CA ALA A 143 -2.23 11.87 -17.36
C ALA A 143 -3.06 11.17 -18.43
N ILE A 144 -3.07 9.84 -18.46
CA ILE A 144 -3.65 9.04 -19.55
C ILE A 144 -4.71 8.11 -18.99
N ASP A 145 -5.98 8.26 -19.39
CA ASP A 145 -7.08 7.35 -19.02
C ASP A 145 -8.18 7.37 -20.07
N ILE A 146 -8.79 6.22 -20.33
CA ILE A 146 -9.92 6.12 -21.26
C ILE A 146 -11.17 6.86 -20.74
N ASN A 147 -11.28 7.04 -19.41
CA ASN A 147 -12.38 7.76 -18.79
C ASN A 147 -12.00 9.23 -18.55
N LYS A 148 -12.55 10.10 -19.42
CA LYS A 148 -12.33 11.56 -19.38
C LYS A 148 -12.85 12.24 -18.11
N ASP A 149 -13.81 11.64 -17.40
CA ASP A 149 -14.36 12.22 -16.15
C ASP A 149 -13.29 12.35 -15.05
N LYS A 150 -12.19 11.60 -15.17
CA LYS A 150 -11.07 11.63 -14.22
C LYS A 150 -10.07 12.76 -14.49
N PHE A 151 -10.16 13.46 -15.62
CA PHE A 151 -9.14 14.44 -16.00
C PHE A 151 -9.14 15.66 -15.09
N GLU A 152 -10.33 16.12 -14.68
CA GLU A 152 -10.43 17.27 -13.79
C GLU A 152 -9.81 17.00 -12.41
N VAL A 153 -9.98 15.78 -11.87
CA VAL A 153 -9.28 15.41 -10.63
C VAL A 153 -7.79 15.23 -10.85
N ALA A 154 -7.35 14.64 -11.97
CA ALA A 154 -5.94 14.49 -12.28
C ALA A 154 -5.20 15.83 -12.36
N LYS A 155 -5.80 16.85 -12.98
CA LYS A 155 -5.26 18.22 -13.01
C LYS A 155 -5.13 18.81 -11.61
N LYS A 156 -6.15 18.65 -10.75
CA LYS A 156 -6.08 19.09 -9.33
C LYS A 156 -4.94 18.43 -8.56
N PHE A 157 -4.56 17.21 -8.93
CA PHE A 157 -3.45 16.47 -8.31
C PHE A 157 -2.08 16.82 -8.89
N GLY A 158 -2.03 17.57 -10.00
CA GLY A 158 -0.78 18.09 -10.56
C GLY A 158 -0.52 17.74 -12.02
N ALA A 159 -1.43 17.06 -12.72
CA ALA A 159 -1.28 16.78 -14.15
C ALA A 159 -1.36 18.07 -14.98
N ASP A 160 -0.46 18.21 -15.96
CA ASP A 160 -0.43 19.39 -16.83
C ASP A 160 -1.21 19.16 -18.13
N VAL A 161 -1.30 17.91 -18.60
CA VAL A 161 -2.01 17.51 -19.82
C VAL A 161 -2.73 16.19 -19.57
N CYS A 162 -3.94 16.05 -20.10
CA CYS A 162 -4.71 14.80 -20.02
C CYS A 162 -5.04 14.26 -21.40
N TYR A 163 -4.91 12.94 -21.57
CA TYR A 163 -5.22 12.18 -22.79
C TYR A 163 -6.20 11.05 -22.49
#